data_AF-A0A0M8SYS5-F1
#
_entry.id   AF-A0A0M8SYS5-F1
#
_cell.length_a   1.000
_cell.length_b   1.000
_cell.length_c   1.000
_cell.angle_alpha   90.00
_cell.angle_beta   90.00
_cell.angle_gamma   90.00
#
_symmetry.space_group_name_H-M   'P 1'
#
loop_
_entity.id
_entity.type
_entity.pdbx_description
1 polymer ?
#
loop_
_entity_poly.entity_id
_entity_poly.type
_entity_poly.pdbx_seq_one_letter_code
_entity_poly.pdbx_strand_id
1 'polypeptide(L)'
;VGIGAAAGCAGDGDAQEAGAGEDPKSGGSPSGSPNASESSPGAGSRVFDVKAENARPGNADWHVAKAGSARAIEGFADRVSVLPGESFGLHVSTAAPRFTVSD
;
A
#
# COMPACT_ATOMS: atom_id res chain seq x y z
N VAL A 1 -42.69 -13.42 -26.21
CA VAL A 1 -42.13 -14.43 -25.28
C VAL A 1 -40.65 -14.12 -25.14
N GLY A 2 -40.05 -13.71 -24.02
CA GLY A 2 -40.52 -13.35 -22.69
C GLY A 2 -39.50 -12.38 -22.07
N ILE A 3 -40.00 -11.47 -21.23
CA ILE A 3 -39.26 -10.50 -20.41
C ILE A 3 -38.84 -11.19 -19.10
N GLY A 4 -37.55 -11.16 -18.77
CA GLY A 4 -37.04 -11.69 -17.51
C GLY A 4 -36.84 -10.56 -16.50
N ALA A 5 -37.77 -10.44 -15.55
CA ALA A 5 -37.63 -9.64 -14.34
C ALA A 5 -36.98 -10.50 -13.24
N ALA A 6 -36.01 -9.96 -12.51
CA ALA A 6 -35.51 -10.56 -11.28
C ALA A 6 -35.81 -9.62 -10.12
N ALA A 7 -36.53 -10.15 -9.14
CA ALA A 7 -37.13 -9.50 -8.00
C ALA A 7 -36.09 -9.08 -6.94
N GLY A 8 -36.39 -8.00 -6.21
CA GLY A 8 -35.63 -7.54 -5.06
C GLY A 8 -35.87 -8.40 -3.81
N CYS A 9 -34.91 -8.36 -2.89
CA CYS A 9 -35.07 -8.85 -1.52
C CYS A 9 -35.29 -7.66 -0.59
N ALA A 10 -36.52 -7.53 -0.07
CA ALA A 10 -36.83 -6.77 1.13
C ALA A 10 -37.20 -7.78 2.22
N GLY A 11 -36.69 -7.54 3.42
CA GLY A 11 -37.00 -8.32 4.61
C GLY A 11 -36.61 -7.53 5.85
N ASP A 12 -37.54 -6.71 6.34
CA ASP A 12 -37.53 -6.14 7.69
C ASP A 12 -38.11 -7.19 8.67
N GLY A 13 -37.52 -7.30 9.86
CA GLY A 13 -38.02 -8.20 10.90
C GLY A 13 -37.14 -8.19 12.16
N ASP A 14 -37.40 -7.22 13.03
CA ASP A 14 -36.90 -7.14 14.40
C ASP A 14 -37.31 -8.36 15.25
N ALA A 15 -36.38 -8.85 16.07
CA ALA A 15 -36.68 -9.65 17.25
C ALA A 15 -35.79 -9.17 18.41
N GLN A 16 -36.45 -8.52 19.37
CA GLN A 16 -35.91 -8.02 20.62
C GLN A 16 -36.06 -9.10 21.70
N GLU A 17 -34.95 -9.57 22.27
CA GLU A 17 -34.93 -10.39 23.49
C GLU A 17 -34.17 -9.61 24.57
N ALA A 18 -34.87 -9.32 25.66
CA ALA A 18 -34.40 -8.58 26.81
C ALA A 18 -33.74 -9.54 27.82
N GLY A 19 -32.51 -9.23 28.23
CA GLY A 19 -31.86 -9.83 29.39
C GLY A 19 -31.16 -8.75 30.19
N ALA A 20 -31.65 -8.50 31.41
CA ALA A 20 -31.12 -7.52 32.36
C ALA A 20 -30.18 -8.17 33.38
N GLY A 21 -29.14 -7.42 33.76
CA GLY A 21 -28.27 -7.61 34.93
C GLY A 21 -26.77 -7.64 34.55
N GLU A 22 -25.83 -6.89 35.13
CA GLU A 22 -25.74 -5.96 36.27
C GLU A 22 -24.45 -5.12 36.07
N ASP A 23 -24.48 -3.79 36.29
CA ASP A 23 -23.29 -2.93 36.49
C ASP A 23 -22.92 -2.86 38.00
N PRO A 24 -21.79 -2.30 38.51
CA PRO A 24 -20.63 -1.64 37.87
C PRO A 24 -19.23 -2.03 38.47
N LYS A 25 -18.12 -1.60 37.85
CA LYS A 25 -16.97 -1.00 38.59
C LYS A 25 -15.92 -0.34 37.70
N SER A 26 -15.63 0.92 38.04
CA SER A 26 -14.52 1.77 37.60
C SER A 26 -13.16 1.07 37.56
N GLY A 27 -12.33 1.44 36.59
CA GLY A 27 -10.90 1.16 36.64
C GLY A 27 -10.10 1.62 35.43
N GLY A 28 -9.63 2.88 35.48
CA GLY A 28 -8.31 3.25 34.96
C GLY A 28 -8.23 3.69 33.49
N SER A 29 -8.11 4.99 33.28
CA SER A 29 -7.36 5.52 32.13
C SER A 29 -5.88 5.16 32.27
N PRO A 30 -5.24 4.51 31.29
CA PRO A 30 -3.82 4.75 31.05
C PRO A 30 -3.72 5.92 30.08
N SER A 31 -3.45 7.10 30.66
CA SER A 31 -2.65 8.13 30.02
C SER A 31 -1.36 7.49 29.51
N GLY A 32 -1.08 7.62 28.22
CA GLY A 32 0.11 7.01 27.63
C GLY A 32 0.10 7.05 26.11
N SER A 33 -0.06 8.23 25.52
CA SER A 33 0.43 8.42 24.14
C SER A 33 1.94 8.10 24.15
N PRO A 34 2.45 7.16 23.34
CA PRO A 34 3.88 7.11 23.11
C PRO A 34 4.24 8.40 22.38
N ASN A 35 4.82 9.31 23.15
CA ASN A 35 5.47 10.50 22.66
C ASN A 35 6.67 10.04 21.82
N ALA A 36 6.46 9.81 20.52
CA ALA A 36 7.55 9.69 19.56
C ALA A 36 8.06 11.10 19.27
N SER A 37 8.76 11.67 20.25
CA SER A 37 9.55 12.88 20.06
C SER A 37 10.80 12.55 19.25
N GLU A 38 10.92 13.31 18.16
CA GLU A 38 12.17 13.78 17.54
C GLU A 38 12.90 12.84 16.56
N SER A 39 12.40 12.89 15.32
CA SER A 39 13.12 13.37 14.13
C SER A 39 14.65 13.31 14.14
N SER A 40 15.22 12.32 13.46
CA SER A 40 16.45 12.55 12.67
C SER A 40 16.04 12.95 11.24
N PRO A 41 16.61 14.01 10.63
CA PRO A 41 16.34 14.36 9.24
C PRO A 41 17.13 13.44 8.32
N GLY A 42 16.77 12.16 8.28
CA GLY A 42 17.06 11.31 7.13
C GLY A 42 16.14 11.78 6.00
N ALA A 43 16.74 12.10 4.85
CA ALA A 43 16.11 12.57 3.61
C ALA A 43 14.59 12.33 3.58
N GLY A 44 13.83 13.42 3.70
CA GLY A 44 12.42 13.40 4.04
C GLY A 44 11.63 12.36 3.25
N SER A 45 10.86 11.56 3.98
CA SER A 45 9.74 10.81 3.43
C SER A 45 8.87 11.81 2.66
N ARG A 46 9.07 11.90 1.35
CA ARG A 46 8.15 12.59 0.47
C ARG A 46 6.88 11.77 0.55
N VAL A 47 5.88 12.28 1.26
CA VAL A 47 4.54 11.71 1.23
C VAL A 47 4.08 11.79 -0.22
N PHE A 48 4.14 10.66 -0.91
CA PHE A 48 3.76 10.57 -2.31
C PHE A 48 2.24 10.54 -2.37
N ASP A 49 1.61 11.55 -2.99
CA ASP A 49 0.17 11.55 -3.18
C ASP A 49 -0.21 10.59 -4.32
N VAL A 50 -0.51 9.35 -3.93
CA VAL A 50 -0.89 8.28 -4.84
C VAL A 50 -2.15 8.63 -5.65
N LYS A 51 -3.09 9.41 -5.09
CA LYS A 51 -4.31 9.78 -5.83
C LYS A 51 -4.00 10.79 -6.92
N ALA A 52 -3.17 11.79 -6.60
CA ALA A 52 -2.73 12.78 -7.57
C ALA A 52 -1.93 12.14 -8.71
N GLU A 53 -1.04 11.19 -8.41
CA GLU A 53 -0.29 10.47 -9.45
C GLU A 53 -1.18 9.64 -10.35
N ASN A 54 -2.10 8.84 -9.78
CA ASN A 54 -3.02 8.01 -10.56
C ASN A 54 -4.00 8.82 -11.42
N ALA A 55 -4.21 10.10 -11.12
CA ALA A 55 -5.04 11.00 -11.91
C ALA A 55 -4.32 11.54 -13.16
N ARG A 56 -3.01 11.32 -13.30
CA ARG A 56 -2.25 11.81 -14.44
C ARG A 56 -2.59 11.02 -15.70
N PRO A 57 -2.71 11.68 -16.87
CA PRO A 57 -2.82 10.98 -18.14
C PRO A 57 -1.61 10.06 -18.36
N GLY A 58 -1.85 8.87 -18.90
CA GLY A 58 -0.77 7.97 -19.31
C GLY A 58 0.06 8.55 -20.47
N ASN A 59 1.27 8.05 -20.64
CA ASN A 59 2.11 8.35 -21.81
C ASN A 59 1.81 7.32 -22.92
N ALA A 60 1.38 7.77 -24.10
CA ALA A 60 1.13 6.88 -25.25
C ALA A 60 2.43 6.25 -25.81
N ASP A 61 3.57 6.90 -25.62
CA ASP A 61 4.90 6.46 -26.05
C ASP A 61 5.58 5.56 -25.01
N TRP A 62 4.80 4.86 -24.18
CA TRP A 62 5.33 3.95 -23.15
C TRP A 62 6.05 2.72 -23.73
N HIS A 63 5.86 2.44 -25.01
CA HIS A 63 6.38 1.25 -25.68
C HIS A 63 7.91 1.26 -25.76
N VAL A 64 8.52 0.10 -25.55
CA VAL A 64 9.97 -0.08 -25.69
C VAL A 64 10.34 -0.06 -27.18
N ALA A 65 10.85 1.08 -27.66
CA ALA A 65 11.24 1.25 -29.06
C ALA A 65 12.52 0.48 -29.45
N LYS A 66 13.40 0.17 -28.49
CA LYS A 66 14.66 -0.56 -28.70
C LYS A 66 14.88 -1.57 -27.59
N ALA A 67 14.54 -2.83 -27.85
CA ALA A 67 14.81 -3.92 -26.93
C ALA A 67 16.31 -4.26 -26.89
N GLY A 68 16.81 -4.58 -25.69
CA GLY A 68 18.11 -5.23 -25.52
C GLY A 68 18.05 -6.71 -25.91
N SER A 69 19.19 -7.40 -25.82
CA SER A 69 19.21 -8.86 -25.92
C SER A 69 18.36 -9.48 -24.80
N ALA A 70 17.91 -10.71 -25.02
CA ALA A 70 17.32 -11.50 -23.93
C ALA A 70 18.28 -11.49 -22.73
N ARG A 71 17.73 -11.26 -21.52
CA ARG A 71 18.50 -11.27 -20.28
C ARG A 71 19.70 -10.28 -20.26
N ALA A 72 19.61 -9.15 -20.96
CA ALA A 72 20.68 -8.13 -20.98
C ALA A 72 21.03 -7.58 -19.58
N ILE A 73 20.05 -7.57 -18.68
CA ILE A 73 20.20 -7.18 -17.28
C ILE A 73 19.21 -7.97 -16.42
N GLU A 74 19.67 -8.41 -15.26
CA GLU A 74 18.87 -9.11 -14.25
C GLU A 74 19.27 -8.61 -12.86
N GLY A 75 18.38 -8.76 -11.89
CA GLY A 75 18.70 -8.41 -10.51
C GLY A 75 17.62 -8.81 -9.52
N PHE A 76 17.97 -8.71 -8.25
CA PHE A 76 17.07 -8.95 -7.13
C PHE A 76 17.47 -8.11 -5.92
N ALA A 77 16.50 -7.83 -5.05
CA ALA A 77 16.75 -7.22 -3.75
C ALA A 77 16.98 -8.30 -2.69
N ASP A 78 17.80 -8.00 -1.69
CA ASP A 78 18.06 -8.90 -0.55
C ASP A 78 16.88 -8.96 0.44
N ARG A 79 15.93 -8.03 0.33
CA ARG A 79 14.73 -7.91 1.16
C ARG A 79 13.50 -7.67 0.29
N VAL A 80 12.35 -8.14 0.76
CA VAL A 80 11.07 -7.94 0.08
C VAL A 80 10.31 -6.69 0.55
N SER A 81 10.65 -6.16 1.73
CA SER A 81 10.09 -4.95 2.32
C SER A 81 11.09 -4.28 3.26
N VAL A 82 10.97 -2.96 3.41
CA VAL A 82 11.72 -2.13 4.36
C VAL A 82 10.82 -1.01 4.90
N LEU A 83 11.11 -0.52 6.10
CA LEU A 83 10.46 0.69 6.62
C LEU A 83 11.07 1.96 6.00
N PRO A 84 10.37 3.11 6.04
CA PRO A 84 10.97 4.38 5.64
C PRO A 84 12.27 4.65 6.40
N GLY A 85 13.33 4.97 5.64
CA GLY A 85 14.67 5.22 6.19
C GLY A 85 15.55 3.99 6.34
N GLU A 86 15.03 2.77 6.14
CA GLU A 86 15.84 1.56 6.14
C GLU A 86 16.50 1.30 4.77
N SER A 87 17.62 0.57 4.80
CA SER A 87 18.37 0.18 3.61
C SER A 87 18.08 -1.26 3.18
N PHE A 88 18.21 -1.52 1.88
CA PHE A 88 18.23 -2.84 1.27
C PHE A 88 19.33 -2.91 0.20
N GLY A 89 19.84 -4.10 -0.09
CA GLY A 89 20.81 -4.36 -1.14
C GLY A 89 20.15 -4.69 -2.47
N LEU A 90 20.63 -4.11 -3.57
CA LEU A 90 20.26 -4.49 -4.93
C LEU A 90 21.44 -5.23 -5.58
N HIS A 91 21.22 -6.49 -5.95
CA HIS A 91 22.18 -7.31 -6.68
C HIS A 91 21.86 -7.26 -8.17
N VAL A 92 22.85 -6.95 -9.01
CA VAL A 92 22.68 -6.79 -10.45
C VAL A 92 23.69 -7.65 -11.21
N SER A 93 23.21 -8.36 -12.23
CA SER A 93 24.03 -9.03 -13.23
C SER A 93 23.73 -8.43 -14.60
N THR A 94 24.76 -7.99 -15.32
CA THR A 94 24.61 -7.43 -16.65
C THR A 94 25.84 -7.70 -17.52
N ALA A 95 25.61 -7.86 -18.82
CA ALA A 95 26.67 -7.91 -19.81
C ALA A 95 27.19 -6.51 -20.22
N ALA A 96 26.49 -5.44 -19.83
CA ALA A 96 26.92 -4.09 -20.10
C ALA A 96 28.12 -3.69 -19.21
N PRO A 97 29.05 -2.86 -19.68
CA PRO A 97 30.19 -2.43 -18.86
C PRO A 97 29.79 -1.55 -17.68
N ARG A 98 28.62 -0.89 -17.75
CA ARG A 98 28.10 0.02 -16.73
C ARG A 98 26.57 0.02 -16.74
N PHE A 99 25.97 0.32 -15.60
CA PHE A 99 24.55 0.63 -15.44
C PHE A 99 24.39 1.85 -14.53
N THR A 100 23.23 2.50 -14.59
CA THR A 100 22.90 3.70 -13.79
C THR A 100 21.60 3.47 -13.03
N VAL A 101 21.53 4.01 -11.82
CA VAL A 101 20.32 4.08 -10.98
C VAL A 101 20.15 5.55 -10.57
N SER A 102 18.94 6.06 -10.68
CA SER A 102 18.59 7.45 -10.33
C SER A 102 17.21 7.49 -9.67
N ASP A 103 17.04 8.44 -8.75
CA ASP A 103 15.75 8.78 -8.10
C ASP A 103 14.88 9.65 -9.02
#